data_AF-A0ABD5U950-F1
#
_entry.id   AF-A0ABD5U950-F1
#
_cell.length_a   1.000
_cell.length_b   1.000
_cell.length_c   1.000
_cell.angle_alpha   90.00
_cell.angle_beta   90.00
_cell.angle_gamma   90.00
#
_symmetry.space_group_name_H-M   'P 1'
#
loop_
_entity.id
_entity.type
_entity.pdbx_description
1 polymer ?
#
loop_
_entity_poly.entity_id
_entity_poly.type
_entity_poly.pdbx_seq_one_letter_code
_entity_poly.pdbx_strand_id
1 'polypeptide(L)' 'MTTDHLRRAPPGASRRPTDRERRPAVSGPHPGYDRYGRLDHYYWRCERCGLEATDAALERRCPRCGGDDA' A
#
# COMPACT_ATOMS: atom_id res chain seq x y z
N MET A 1 -25.56 41.24 27.61
CA MET A 1 -24.36 40.37 27.49
C MET A 1 -24.86 38.95 27.31
N THR A 2 -24.84 38.41 26.09
CA THR A 2 -25.03 36.97 25.87
C THR A 2 -23.98 36.52 24.87
N THR A 3 -23.14 35.58 25.30
CA THR A 3 -21.99 35.09 24.56
C THR A 3 -22.44 33.89 23.75
N ASP A 4 -22.57 34.07 22.44
CA ASP A 4 -22.82 32.97 21.49
C ASP A 4 -21.53 32.14 21.38
N HIS A 5 -21.53 30.98 22.05
CA HIS A 5 -20.47 29.99 21.96
C HIS A 5 -20.50 29.34 20.56
N LEU A 6 -19.84 29.99 19.61
CA LEU A 6 -19.49 29.41 18.32
C LEU A 6 -18.92 28.00 18.52
N ARG A 7 -19.67 27.02 18.00
CA ARG A 7 -19.35 25.59 18.01
C ARG A 7 -17.98 25.37 17.36
N ARG A 8 -16.96 25.19 18.19
CA ARG A 8 -15.61 24.84 17.75
C ARG A 8 -15.63 23.39 17.25
N ALA A 9 -15.55 23.22 15.93
CA ALA A 9 -15.35 21.90 15.33
C ALA A 9 -14.04 21.29 15.86
N PRO A 10 -13.99 20.00 16.23
CA PRO A 10 -12.77 19.38 16.69
C PRO A 10 -11.74 19.30 15.55
N PRO A 11 -10.50 19.78 15.74
CA PRO A 11 -9.41 19.54 14.80
C PRO A 11 -8.94 18.10 15.01
N GLY A 12 -9.59 17.16 14.33
CA GLY A 12 -9.32 15.75 14.62
C GLY A 12 -10.08 14.73 13.79
N ALA A 13 -10.72 15.13 12.69
CA ALA A 13 -11.14 14.17 11.68
C ALA A 13 -9.91 13.68 10.89
N SER A 14 -8.94 13.09 11.61
CA SER A 14 -8.09 12.06 11.03
C SER A 14 -9.07 11.02 10.51
N ARG A 15 -9.30 11.04 9.21
CA ARG A 15 -9.93 9.94 8.49
C ARG A 15 -9.05 8.75 8.78
N ARG A 16 -9.37 7.99 9.83
CA ARG A 16 -8.80 6.67 10.04
C ARG A 16 -9.10 5.94 8.74
N PRO A 17 -8.09 5.56 7.95
CA PRO A 17 -8.33 4.84 6.71
C PRO A 17 -9.16 3.63 7.12
N THR A 18 -10.41 3.62 6.68
CA THR A 18 -11.32 2.52 6.93
C THR A 18 -10.65 1.28 6.35
N ASP A 19 -10.82 0.13 6.99
CA ASP A 19 -10.29 -1.19 6.61
C ASP A 19 -10.41 -1.54 5.11
N ARG A 20 -11.30 -0.85 4.39
CA ARG A 20 -11.51 -0.89 2.94
C ARG A 20 -10.39 -0.28 2.09
N GLU A 21 -9.49 0.52 2.67
CA GLU A 21 -8.26 1.01 2.04
C GLU A 21 -7.04 0.20 2.51
N ARG A 22 -7.22 -1.08 2.83
CA ARG A 22 -6.10 -2.00 2.97
C ARG A 22 -5.41 -2.10 1.62
N ARG A 23 -4.50 -1.16 1.37
CA ARG A 23 -3.63 -1.16 0.18
C ARG A 23 -3.11 -2.58 0.04
N PRO A 24 -3.20 -3.19 -1.15
CA PRO A 24 -2.72 -4.54 -1.33
C PRO A 24 -1.29 -4.59 -0.81
N ALA A 25 -0.98 -5.58 0.03
CA ALA A 25 0.34 -5.72 0.62
C ALA A 25 1.43 -5.92 -0.44
N VAL A 26 1.03 -6.12 -1.69
CA VAL A 26 1.86 -6.29 -2.88
C VAL A 26 1.33 -5.41 -4.01
N SER A 27 2.21 -4.64 -4.65
CA SER A 27 1.94 -3.87 -5.86
C SER A 27 2.53 -4.56 -7.09
N GLY A 28 1.91 -4.35 -8.25
CA GLY A 28 2.33 -4.92 -9.53
C GLY A 28 1.15 -5.49 -10.32
N PRO A 29 1.41 -6.16 -11.47
CA PRO A 29 2.73 -6.36 -12.07
C PRO A 29 3.34 -5.06 -12.61
N HIS A 30 4.63 -4.86 -12.34
CA HIS A 30 5.44 -3.73 -12.84
C HIS A 30 6.36 -4.19 -13.96
N PRO A 31 6.49 -3.44 -15.07
CA PRO A 31 7.43 -3.79 -16.13
C PRO A 31 8.88 -3.49 -15.71
N GLY A 32 9.73 -4.51 -15.77
CA GLY A 32 11.19 -4.41 -15.69
C GLY A 32 11.78 -4.34 -17.10
N TYR A 33 12.67 -3.38 -17.33
CA TYR A 33 13.32 -3.17 -18.62
C TYR A 33 14.80 -3.57 -18.54
N ASP A 34 15.30 -4.15 -19.63
CA ASP A 34 16.73 -4.45 -19.76
C ASP A 34 17.57 -3.17 -19.92
N ARG A 35 18.89 -3.34 -20.00
CA ARG A 35 19.85 -2.24 -20.23
C ARG A 35 19.66 -1.49 -21.55
N TYR A 36 18.84 -2.01 -22.47
CA TYR A 36 18.52 -1.43 -23.77
C TYR A 36 17.11 -0.81 -23.79
N GLY A 37 16.40 -0.78 -22.66
CA GLY A 37 15.06 -0.23 -22.54
C GLY A 37 13.96 -1.13 -23.11
N ARG A 38 14.24 -2.40 -23.38
CA ARG A 38 13.23 -3.37 -23.83
C ARG A 38 12.60 -4.04 -22.62
N LEU A 39 11.30 -4.31 -22.71
CA LEU A 39 10.60 -5.09 -21.69
C LEU A 39 11.28 -6.46 -21.57
N ASP A 40 11.70 -6.79 -20.35
CA ASP A 40 12.46 -8.00 -20.04
C ASP A 40 11.63 -8.93 -19.14
N HIS A 41 11.07 -8.39 -18.06
CA HIS A 41 10.27 -9.15 -17.11
C HIS A 41 9.17 -8.29 -16.47
N TYR A 42 8.25 -8.94 -15.76
CA TYR A 42 7.35 -8.28 -14.82
C TYR A 42 7.72 -8.66 -13.40
N TYR A 43 7.57 -7.72 -12.47
CA TYR A 43 7.83 -7.96 -11.06
C TYR A 43 6.73 -7.41 -10.17
N TRP A 44 6.65 -7.96 -8.97
CA TRP A 44 5.77 -7.54 -7.91
C TRP A 44 6.60 -7.08 -6.73
N ARG A 45 6.07 -6.11 -5.98
CA ARG A 45 6.73 -5.53 -4.82
C ARG A 45 5.85 -5.62 -3.61
N CYS A 46 6.33 -6.26 -2.55
CA CYS A 46 5.68 -6.24 -1.26
C CYS A 46 5.85 -4.86 -0.61
N GLU A 47 4.76 -4.11 -0.46
CA GLU A 47 4.74 -2.78 0.15
C GLU A 47 5.00 -2.81 1.66
N ARG A 48 4.94 -3.98 2.30
CA ARG A 48 5.25 -4.14 3.73
C ARG A 48 6.72 -4.30 4.04
N CYS A 49 7.42 -5.19 3.34
CA CYS A 49 8.83 -5.50 3.62
C CYS A 49 9.80 -5.06 2.51
N GLY A 50 9.29 -4.53 1.40
CA GLY A 50 10.09 -4.10 0.26
C GLY A 50 10.64 -5.24 -0.60
N LEU A 51 10.21 -6.48 -0.41
CA LEU A 51 10.64 -7.60 -1.25
C LEU A 51 10.12 -7.42 -2.68
N GLU A 52 11.02 -7.48 -3.65
CA GLU A 52 10.70 -7.50 -5.07
C GLU A 52 10.94 -8.91 -5.61
N ALA A 53 9.97 -9.44 -6.36
CA ALA A 53 10.07 -10.76 -6.98
C ALA A 53 9.36 -10.79 -8.32
N THR A 54 9.88 -11.57 -9.27
CA THR A 54 9.25 -11.84 -10.56
C THR A 54 8.23 -12.99 -10.50
N ASP A 55 8.02 -13.56 -9.31
CA ASP A 55 7.06 -14.63 -9.09
C ASP A 55 5.70 -14.04 -8.65
N ALA A 56 4.65 -14.36 -9.41
CA ALA A 56 3.28 -13.98 -9.10
C ALA A 56 2.77 -14.58 -7.78
N ALA A 57 3.43 -15.62 -7.24
CA ALA A 57 3.15 -16.14 -5.89
C ALA A 57 3.28 -15.06 -4.81
N LEU A 58 4.06 -14.01 -5.06
CA LEU A 58 4.18 -12.86 -4.17
C LEU A 58 2.81 -12.21 -3.90
N GLU A 59 1.93 -12.09 -4.91
CA GLU A 59 0.57 -11.53 -4.76
C GLU A 59 -0.25 -12.26 -3.70
N ARG A 60 -0.08 -13.59 -3.61
CA ARG A 60 -0.83 -14.44 -2.70
C ARG A 60 -0.27 -14.35 -1.29
N ARG A 61 1.05 -14.43 -1.16
CA ARG A 61 1.71 -14.41 0.14
C ARG A 61 3.18 -14.05 0.00
N CYS A 62 3.60 -12.98 0.68
CA CYS A 62 5.02 -12.63 0.73
C CYS A 62 5.80 -13.71 1.51
N PRO A 63 6.79 -14.39 0.92
CA PRO A 63 7.55 -15.44 1.60
C PRO A 63 8.44 -14.87 2.72
N ARG A 64 8.73 -13.56 2.70
CA ARG A 64 9.59 -12.91 3.69
C ARG A 64 8.84 -12.44 4.93
N CYS A 65 7.67 -11.82 4.77
CA CYS A 65 6.91 -11.25 5.89
C CYS A 65 5.54 -11.90 6.09
N GLY A 66 5.23 -12.96 5.34
CA GLY A 66 4.00 -13.73 5.49
C GLY A 66 2.76 -13.11 4.85
N GLY A 67 2.79 -11.88 4.30
CA GLY A 67 1.71 -11.32 3.48
C GLY A 67 0.38 -11.04 4.21
N ASP A 68 0.24 -11.49 5.46
CA ASP A 68 -0.94 -11.35 6.32
C ASP A 68 -0.57 -10.54 7.57
N ASP A 69 -1.36 -9.51 7.92
CA ASP A 69 -1.26 -8.91 9.26
C ASP A 69 -2.01 -9.89 10.16
N ALA A 70 -1.28 -10.84 10.75
CA ALA A 70 -1.81 -11.68 11.82
C ALA A 70 -1.81 -10.91 13.14
#